data_AF-A0A7S2KUD7-F1
#
_entry.id   AF-A0A7S2KUD7-F1
#
_cell.length_a   1.000
_cell.length_b   1.000
_cell.length_c   1.000
_cell.angle_alpha   90.00
_cell.angle_beta   90.00
_cell.angle_gamma   90.00
#
_symmetry.space_group_name_H-M   'P 1'
#
loop_
_entity.id
_entity.type
_entity.pdbx_description
1 polymer ?
#
loop_
_entity_poly.entity_id
_entity_poly.type
_entity_poly.pdbx_seq_one_letter_code
_entity_poly.pdbx_strand_id
1 'polypeptide(L)'
;VLFPELVSPAIHVKDAVTMNARSVSFTLLRFVRVVSSPRHPIMLFLDDMQWADSTALDVIHTILSDKLNSCMFFVGTYRDNEVQVDHDIFNLMRELEMSHVHTTKLSLAGLDQSDLNTMISDALCVY
;
A
#
# COMPACT_ATOMS: atom_id res chain seq x y z
N VAL A 1 -14.91 -10.91 -27.32
CA VAL A 1 -15.54 -10.34 -26.11
C VAL A 1 -15.34 -11.37 -25.00
N LEU A 2 -14.23 -11.24 -24.27
CA LEU A 2 -13.81 -12.19 -23.24
C LEU A 2 -14.22 -11.58 -21.88
N PHE A 3 -15.08 -12.28 -21.14
CA PHE A 3 -15.55 -12.01 -19.77
C PHE A 3 -16.70 -10.99 -19.59
N PRO A 4 -17.96 -11.39 -19.86
CA PRO A 4 -19.16 -10.62 -19.50
C PRO A 4 -19.68 -10.85 -18.06
N GLU A 5 -19.05 -11.73 -17.27
CA GLU A 5 -19.58 -12.18 -15.97
C GLU A 5 -18.57 -12.06 -14.81
N LEU A 6 -17.89 -10.92 -14.70
CA LEU A 6 -17.36 -10.47 -13.40
C LEU A 6 -18.46 -9.71 -12.65
N VAL A 7 -19.57 -10.41 -12.35
CA VAL A 7 -20.48 -9.98 -11.30
C VAL A 7 -19.75 -10.25 -10.00
N SER A 8 -19.32 -9.19 -9.33
CA SER A 8 -18.77 -9.27 -7.97
C SER A 8 -19.68 -10.18 -7.14
N PRO A 9 -19.16 -11.23 -6.46
CA PRO A 9 -20.01 -12.01 -5.58
C PRO A 9 -20.58 -11.03 -4.56
N ALA A 10 -21.90 -10.87 -4.55
CA ALA A 10 -22.57 -10.13 -3.49
C ALA A 10 -22.29 -10.90 -2.20
N ILE A 11 -21.20 -10.53 -1.51
CA ILE A 11 -20.88 -11.08 -0.22
C ILE A 11 -21.98 -10.56 0.70
N HIS A 12 -22.97 -11.40 0.96
CA HIS A 12 -23.94 -11.16 2.02
C HIS A 12 -23.21 -11.31 3.36
N VAL A 13 -22.44 -10.28 3.74
CA VAL A 13 -21.81 -10.19 5.05
C VAL A 13 -22.88 -9.84 6.07
N LYS A 14 -23.73 -10.81 6.42
CA LYS A 14 -24.78 -10.62 7.43
C LYS A 14 -24.26 -10.63 8.88
N ASP A 15 -22.99 -10.99 9.08
CA ASP A 15 -22.29 -10.92 10.36
C ASP A 15 -20.94 -10.17 10.25
N ALA A 16 -20.81 -9.24 9.31
CA ALA A 16 -19.67 -8.33 9.32
C ALA A 16 -19.82 -7.48 10.58
N VAL A 17 -18.95 -7.70 11.56
CA VAL A 17 -18.56 -6.60 12.44
C VAL A 17 -18.18 -5.46 11.50
N THR A 18 -19.04 -4.45 11.37
CA THR A 18 -18.71 -3.26 10.61
C THR A 18 -17.62 -2.54 11.39
N MET A 19 -16.36 -2.96 11.17
CA MET A 19 -15.22 -2.32 11.77
C MET A 19 -15.18 -0.91 11.21
N ASN A 20 -15.49 0.08 12.06
CA ASN A 20 -15.32 1.46 11.67
C ASN A 20 -13.81 1.74 11.47
N ALA A 21 -13.47 2.62 10.52
CA ALA A 21 -12.08 2.93 10.18
C ALA A 21 -11.23 3.31 11.41
N ARG A 22 -11.82 4.02 12.37
CA ARG A 22 -11.15 4.38 13.63
C ARG A 22 -10.68 3.16 14.44
N SER A 23 -11.51 2.13 14.54
CA SER A 23 -11.18 0.89 15.24
C SER A 23 -10.07 0.11 14.53
N VAL A 24 -10.09 0.12 13.19
CA VAL A 24 -9.04 -0.49 12.35
C VAL A 24 -7.72 0.25 12.56
N SER A 25 -7.70 1.58 12.40
CA SER A 25 -6.52 2.41 12.63
C SER A 25 -5.95 2.20 14.03
N PHE A 26 -6.80 2.23 15.06
CA PHE A 26 -6.35 2.03 16.45
C PHE A 26 -5.71 0.65 16.65
N THR A 27 -6.32 -0.40 16.08
CA THR A 27 -5.82 -1.77 16.24
C THR A 27 -4.49 -1.96 15.51
N LEU A 28 -4.41 -1.52 14.25
CA LEU A 28 -3.19 -1.61 13.45
C LEU A 28 -2.05 -0.78 14.05
N LEU A 29 -2.35 0.43 14.54
CA LEU A 29 -1.38 1.28 15.20
C LEU A 29 -0.79 0.60 16.44
N ARG A 30 -1.63 0.00 17.28
CA ARG A 30 -1.18 -0.75 18.46
C ARG A 30 -0.38 -1.99 18.05
N PHE A 31 -0.82 -2.69 17.02
CA PHE A 31 -0.10 -3.85 16.49
C PHE A 31 1.32 -3.44 16.07
N VAL A 32 1.46 -2.42 15.22
CA VAL A 32 2.76 -1.88 14.77
C VAL A 32 3.68 -1.53 15.95
N ARG A 33 3.16 -0.86 16.98
CA ARG A 33 3.95 -0.51 18.17
C ARG A 33 4.42 -1.72 18.99
N VAL A 34 3.65 -2.80 19.00
CA VAL A 34 4.01 -4.02 19.75
C VAL A 34 5.05 -4.83 18.98
N VAL A 35 4.93 -4.89 17.66
CA VAL A 35 5.83 -5.73 16.83
C VAL A 35 7.08 -5.01 16.37
N SER A 36 7.13 -3.67 16.46
CA SER A 36 8.29 -2.87 16.06
C SER A 36 9.06 -2.32 17.25
N SER A 37 10.38 -2.33 17.14
CA SER A 37 11.30 -1.66 18.07
C SER A 37 12.62 -1.35 17.37
N PRO A 38 13.51 -0.51 17.94
CA PRO A 38 14.82 -0.27 17.34
C PRO A 38 15.66 -1.54 17.13
N ARG A 39 15.42 -2.57 17.96
CA ARG A 39 16.08 -3.89 17.85
C ARG A 39 15.40 -4.82 16.84
N HIS A 40 14.12 -4.58 16.57
CA HIS A 40 13.28 -5.38 15.67
C HIS A 40 12.48 -4.43 14.76
N PRO A 41 13.12 -3.75 13.80
CA PRO A 41 12.40 -2.90 12.86
C PRO A 41 11.53 -3.76 11.94
N ILE A 42 10.40 -3.22 11.51
CA ILE A 42 9.49 -3.89 10.58
C ILE A 42 9.43 -3.15 9.25
N MET A 43 9.13 -3.88 8.18
CA MET A 43 8.76 -3.31 6.88
C MET A 43 7.30 -3.65 6.59
N LEU A 44 6.51 -2.65 6.21
CA LEU A 44 5.16 -2.83 5.68
C LEU A 44 5.19 -2.50 4.18
N PHE A 45 4.93 -3.52 3.35
CA PHE A 45 4.82 -3.38 1.91
C PHE A 45 3.37 -3.54 1.49
N LEU A 46 2.82 -2.57 0.76
CA LEU A 46 1.49 -2.61 0.18
C LEU A 46 1.58 -2.43 -1.34
N ASP A 47 1.06 -3.41 -2.06
CA ASP A 47 0.97 -3.39 -3.52
C ASP A 47 -0.38 -2.79 -3.97
N ASP A 48 -0.43 -2.30 -5.22
CA ASP A 48 -1.63 -1.78 -5.89
C ASP A 48 -2.42 -0.71 -5.10
N MET A 49 -1.74 0.28 -4.50
CA MET A 49 -2.40 1.33 -3.72
C MET A 49 -3.38 2.19 -4.54
N GLN A 50 -3.31 2.17 -5.87
CA GLN A 50 -4.29 2.83 -6.73
C GLN A 50 -5.71 2.25 -6.62
N TRP A 51 -5.89 1.09 -5.99
CA TRP A 51 -7.22 0.51 -5.73
C TRP A 51 -7.76 0.78 -4.33
N ALA A 52 -7.00 1.48 -3.48
CA ALA A 52 -7.45 1.83 -2.14
C ALA A 52 -8.46 2.98 -2.17
N ASP A 53 -9.55 2.85 -1.43
CA ASP A 53 -10.48 3.95 -1.20
C ASP A 53 -9.91 4.97 -0.19
N SER A 54 -10.56 6.12 -0.07
CA SER A 54 -10.16 7.19 0.86
C SER A 54 -10.08 6.71 2.31
N THR A 55 -10.97 5.80 2.71
CA THR A 55 -11.00 5.29 4.09
C THR A 55 -9.77 4.44 4.39
N ALA A 56 -9.34 3.60 3.45
CA ALA A 56 -8.11 2.82 3.56
C ALA A 56 -6.86 3.73 3.57
N LEU A 57 -6.84 4.77 2.74
CA LEU A 57 -5.75 5.75 2.71
C LEU A 57 -5.66 6.56 4.02
N ASP A 58 -6.78 6.91 4.63
CA ASP A 58 -6.82 7.56 5.96
C ASP A 58 -6.23 6.67 7.06
N VAL A 59 -6.49 5.35 6.99
CA VAL A 59 -5.90 4.37 7.91
C VAL A 59 -4.37 4.35 7.73
N ILE A 60 -3.89 4.31 6.49
CA ILE A 60 -2.45 4.36 6.17
C ILE A 60 -1.82 5.66 6.70
N HIS A 61 -2.44 6.82 6.43
CA HIS A 61 -1.99 8.10 6.97
C HIS A 61 -1.88 8.06 8.50
N THR A 62 -2.90 7.53 9.18
CA THR A 62 -2.92 7.44 10.65
C THR A 62 -1.76 6.60 11.19
N ILE A 63 -1.42 5.49 10.52
CA ILE A 63 -0.33 4.61 10.95
C ILE A 63 1.04 5.26 10.70
N LEU A 64 1.22 5.91 9.53
CA LEU A 64 2.49 6.50 9.14
C LEU A 64 2.80 7.81 9.86
N SER A 65 1.77 8.57 10.25
CA SER A 65 1.92 9.82 11.00
C SER A 65 2.09 9.62 12.50
N ASP A 66 2.23 8.37 12.97
CA ASP A 66 2.45 8.07 14.38
C ASP A 66 3.82 8.51 14.87
N LYS A 67 3.84 9.46 15.82
CA LYS A 67 5.09 9.99 16.40
C LYS A 67 5.62 9.12 17.54
N LEU A 68 4.89 8.09 17.95
CA LEU A 68 5.26 7.24 19.08
C LEU A 68 6.19 6.10 18.65
N ASN A 69 7.47 6.44 18.40
CA ASN A 69 8.64 5.55 18.33
C ASN A 69 8.46 4.18 17.61
N SER A 70 7.57 4.08 16.62
CA SER A 70 7.47 2.87 15.79
C SER A 70 8.66 2.81 14.84
N CYS A 71 9.44 1.72 14.88
CA CYS A 71 10.52 1.48 13.95
C CYS A 71 9.98 0.73 12.73
N MET A 72 9.28 1.46 11.86
CA MET A 72 8.65 0.93 10.66
C MET A 72 9.20 1.62 9.41
N PHE A 73 9.46 0.83 8.38
CA PHE A 73 9.68 1.30 7.02
C PHE A 73 8.47 0.93 6.16
N PHE A 74 7.88 1.90 5.48
CA PHE A 74 6.70 1.68 4.64
C PHE A 74 7.07 1.80 3.16
N VAL A 75 6.57 0.87 2.36
CA VAL A 75 6.68 0.89 0.91
C VAL A 75 5.30 0.68 0.33
N GLY A 76 4.87 1.65 -0.46
CA GLY A 76 3.63 1.61 -1.22
C GLY A 76 3.93 1.66 -2.72
N THR A 77 3.30 0.81 -3.50
CA THR A 77 3.37 0.87 -4.96
C THR A 77 2.05 1.42 -5.51
N TYR A 78 2.14 2.11 -6.64
CA TYR A 78 0.96 2.42 -7.44
C TYR A 78 1.35 2.59 -8.90
N ARG A 79 0.39 2.41 -9.80
CA ARG A 79 0.59 2.66 -11.23
C ARG A 79 0.20 4.08 -11.59
N ASP A 80 1.13 4.84 -12.16
CA ASP A 80 0.93 6.24 -12.51
C ASP A 80 -0.10 6.46 -13.63
N ASN A 81 -0.27 5.47 -14.51
CA ASN A 81 -1.27 5.46 -15.58
C ASN A 81 -2.68 5.05 -15.13
N GLU A 82 -2.86 4.55 -13.90
CA GLU A 82 -4.16 4.17 -13.33
C GLU A 82 -4.69 5.20 -12.32
N VAL A 83 -3.93 6.26 -12.00
CA VAL A 83 -4.34 7.32 -11.08
C VAL A 83 -4.58 8.64 -11.81
N GLN A 84 -5.78 9.20 -11.65
CA GLN A 84 -6.10 10.53 -12.16
C GLN A 84 -5.56 11.61 -11.22
N VAL A 85 -5.46 12.86 -11.70
CA VAL A 85 -4.87 13.98 -10.94
C VAL A 85 -5.58 14.24 -9.59
N ASP A 86 -6.85 13.88 -9.49
CA ASP A 86 -7.71 14.01 -8.31
C ASP A 86 -7.71 12.76 -7.41
N HIS A 87 -6.90 11.73 -7.70
CA HIS A 87 -6.84 10.52 -6.89
C HIS A 87 -6.32 10.79 -5.47
N ASP A 88 -6.97 10.22 -4.46
CA ASP A 88 -6.70 10.46 -3.03
C ASP A 88 -5.29 10.08 -2.59
N ILE A 89 -4.59 9.25 -3.37
CA ILE A 89 -3.17 8.92 -3.13
C ILE A 89 -2.27 10.17 -3.13
N PHE A 90 -2.58 11.17 -3.97
CA PHE A 90 -1.85 12.43 -4.00
C PHE A 90 -2.17 13.29 -2.78
N ASN A 91 -3.38 13.18 -2.24
CA ASN A 91 -3.72 13.81 -0.97
C ASN A 91 -2.97 13.16 0.19
N LEU A 92 -2.93 11.81 0.25
CA LEU A 92 -2.15 11.06 1.24
C LEU A 92 -0.68 11.51 1.24
N MET A 93 -0.03 11.59 0.07
CA MET A 93 1.36 12.04 -0.02
C MET A 93 1.57 13.44 0.56
N ARG A 94 0.66 14.37 0.25
CA ARG A 94 0.69 15.74 0.78
C ARG A 94 0.49 15.78 2.29
N GLU A 95 -0.43 14.98 2.82
CA GLU A 95 -0.70 14.91 4.26
C GLU A 95 0.45 14.31 5.06
N LEU A 96 1.14 13.32 4.49
CA LEU A 96 2.36 12.75 5.07
C LEU A 96 3.48 13.79 5.15
N GLU A 97 3.68 14.57 4.08
CA GLU A 97 4.65 15.67 4.06
C GLU A 97 4.31 16.73 5.11
N MET A 98 3.04 17.16 5.21
CA MET A 98 2.58 18.09 6.25
C MET A 98 2.76 17.53 7.67
N SER A 99 2.60 16.22 7.85
CA SER A 99 2.81 15.52 9.12
C SER A 99 4.29 15.30 9.46
N HIS A 100 5.21 15.76 8.61
CA HIS A 100 6.66 15.63 8.74
C HIS A 100 7.14 14.17 8.67
N VAL A 101 6.42 13.32 7.92
CA VAL A 101 6.83 11.96 7.60
C VAL A 101 7.78 12.02 6.40
N HIS A 102 8.97 11.43 6.53
CA HIS A 102 9.92 11.38 5.42
C HIS A 102 9.43 10.41 4.33
N THR A 103 9.07 10.96 3.17
CA THR A 103 8.61 10.19 2.01
C THR A 103 9.61 10.30 0.86
N THR A 104 9.86 9.19 0.17
CA THR A 104 10.63 9.18 -1.08
C THR A 104 9.77 8.57 -2.17
N LYS A 105 9.61 9.27 -3.29
CA LYS A 105 8.93 8.74 -4.48
C LYS A 105 9.98 8.21 -5.45
N LEU A 106 9.89 6.93 -5.76
CA LEU A 106 10.71 6.28 -6.77
C LEU A 106 9.83 5.98 -7.99
N SER A 107 10.18 6.54 -9.15
CA SER A 107 9.52 6.24 -10.42
C SER A 107 10.25 5.07 -11.07
N LEU A 108 9.54 3.95 -11.26
CA LEU A 108 10.07 2.78 -11.95
C LEU A 108 9.55 2.78 -13.39
N ALA A 109 10.46 2.76 -14.35
CA ALA A 109 10.09 2.50 -15.75
C ALA A 109 9.87 1.00 -15.96
N GLY A 110 9.18 0.65 -17.06
CA GLY A 110 9.09 -0.74 -17.51
C GLY A 110 10.48 -1.31 -17.84
N LEU A 111 10.61 -2.63 -17.72
CA LEU A 111 11.83 -3.35 -18.07
C LEU A 111 12.11 -3.23 -19.58
N ASP A 112 13.38 -3.07 -19.94
CA ASP A 112 13.78 -3.12 -21.34
C ASP A 112 13.91 -4.57 -21.85
N GLN A 113 14.19 -4.73 -23.14
CA GLN A 113 14.30 -6.06 -23.74
C GLN A 113 15.45 -6.89 -23.17
N SER A 114 16.59 -6.25 -22.83
CA SER A 114 17.73 -6.94 -22.21
C SER A 114 17.41 -7.43 -20.81
N ASP A 115 16.76 -6.60 -20.00
CA ASP A 115 16.32 -6.93 -18.65
C ASP A 115 15.32 -8.10 -18.69
N LEU A 116 14.35 -8.05 -19.59
CA LEU A 116 13.36 -9.12 -19.78
C LEU A 116 14.02 -10.43 -20.22
N ASN A 117 14.95 -10.39 -21.17
CA ASN A 117 15.68 -11.57 -21.61
C ASN A 117 16.49 -12.19 -20.47
N THR A 118 17.11 -11.36 -19.62
CA THR A 118 17.83 -11.82 -18.43
C THR A 118 16.87 -12.50 -17.46
N MET A 119 15.76 -11.85 -17.13
CA MET A 119 14.76 -12.39 -16.20
C MET A 119 14.15 -13.71 -16.68
N ILE A 120 13.92 -13.86 -17.99
CA ILE A 120 13.41 -15.11 -18.59
C ILE A 120 14.48 -16.20 -18.58
N SER A 121 15.72 -15.85 -18.94
CA SER A 121 16.83 -16.81 -18.90
C SER A 121 17.07 -17.32 -17.47
N ASP A 122 16.88 -16.44 -16.47
CA ASP A 122 16.96 -16.73 -15.02
C ASP A 122 15.89 -17.73 -14.63
N ALA A 123 14.65 -17.43 -14.99
CA ALA A 123 13.51 -18.28 -14.68
C ALA A 123 13.61 -19.66 -15.35
N LEU A 124 14.23 -19.75 -16.54
CA LEU A 124 14.36 -20.99 -17.31
C LEU A 124 15.68 -21.74 -17.06
N CYS A 125 16.61 -21.18 -16.29
CA CYS A 125 17.95 -21.72 -16.06
C CYS A 125 18.74 -21.99 -17.37
N VAL A 126 18.58 -21.17 -18.41
CA VAL A 126 19.21 -21.38 -19.74
C VAL A 126 20.56 -20.66 -19.84
N TYR A 127 21.35 -20.75 -18.78
CA TYR A 127 22.68 -20.16 -18.68
C TYR A 127 23.80 -21.15 -18.99
#